data_AF-A0A545UB87-F1
#
_entry.id   AF-A0A545UB87-F1
#
_cell.length_a   1.000
_cell.length_b   1.000
_cell.length_c   1.000
_cell.angle_alpha   90.00
_cell.angle_beta   90.00
_cell.angle_gamma   90.00
#
_symmetry.space_group_name_H-M   'P 1'
#
loop_
_entity.id
_entity.type
_entity.pdbx_description
1 polymer ?
#
loop_
_entity_poly.entity_id
_entity_poly.type
_entity_poly.pdbx_seq_one_letter_code
_entity_poly.pdbx_strand_id
1 'polypeptide(L)'
;MQYRRANTKGGTYFFTVNLAERNKTLLTDHIDDLRNAFKNVKATHPMIIDAIVVLPDHLHAIWTLPGNDADFSTRWRLIKSCFSQSVPRIERVTSSRKSKGERGVWQRRFWEHQIRDDADYQAHMDYIYYNPVKHGYVKNVVEWPYSSFHRDLNKGKYTKFWGGDTEIEFRAGELE
;
A
#
# COMPACT_ATOMS: atom_id res chain seq x y z
N MET A 1 16.50 15.69 7.42
CA MET A 1 15.31 16.05 6.64
C MET A 1 14.11 16.22 7.56
N GLN A 2 13.53 17.42 7.64
CA GLN A 2 12.23 17.63 8.27
C GLN A 2 11.14 17.36 7.23
N TYR A 3 10.79 16.08 7.05
CA TYR A 3 9.65 15.71 6.21
C TYR A 3 8.35 16.16 6.89
N ARG A 4 7.55 16.97 6.21
CA ARG A 4 6.25 17.46 6.69
C ARG A 4 5.16 16.77 5.86
N ARG A 5 4.23 16.13 6.55
CA ARG A 5 3.08 15.46 5.92
C ARG A 5 2.24 16.47 5.15
N ALA A 6 1.79 16.08 3.97
CA ALA A 6 0.77 16.83 3.26
C ALA A 6 -0.55 16.83 4.07
N ASN A 7 -1.31 17.92 4.00
CA ASN A 7 -2.53 18.11 4.79
C ASN A 7 -3.66 18.70 3.93
N THR A 8 -3.66 18.39 2.62
CA THR A 8 -4.68 18.85 1.70
C THR A 8 -5.96 18.03 1.88
N LYS A 9 -7.04 18.71 2.26
CA LYS A 9 -8.35 18.09 2.41
C LYS A 9 -8.87 17.60 1.05
N GLY A 10 -9.45 16.41 1.03
CA GLY A 10 -9.89 15.79 -0.22
C GLY A 10 -8.75 15.35 -1.14
N GLY A 11 -7.50 15.43 -0.69
CA GLY A 11 -6.35 15.15 -1.52
C GLY A 11 -6.25 13.68 -1.92
N THR A 12 -5.57 13.46 -3.05
CA THR A 12 -5.19 12.13 -3.55
C THR A 12 -3.72 11.89 -3.26
N TYR A 13 -3.42 10.72 -2.71
CA TYR A 13 -2.09 10.40 -2.21
C TYR A 13 -1.68 8.99 -2.61
N PHE A 14 -0.44 8.86 -3.06
CA PHE A 14 0.24 7.59 -3.24
C PHE A 14 1.04 7.26 -1.97
N PHE A 15 1.01 6.00 -1.56
CA PHE A 15 1.64 5.50 -0.34
C PHE A 15 2.45 4.26 -0.59
N THR A 16 3.55 4.14 0.16
CA THR A 16 4.32 2.91 0.27
C THR A 16 4.42 2.52 1.73
N VAL A 17 3.95 1.30 2.02
CA VAL A 17 3.85 0.77 3.38
C VAL A 17 4.54 -0.57 3.44
N ASN A 18 5.52 -0.68 4.32
CA ASN A 18 6.39 -1.85 4.36
C ASN A 18 6.37 -2.56 5.71
N LEU A 19 6.59 -3.87 5.69
CA LEU A 19 6.98 -4.65 6.86
C LEU A 19 8.37 -4.21 7.36
N ALA A 20 8.61 -4.41 8.65
CA ALA A 20 9.92 -4.15 9.24
C ALA A 20 10.96 -5.19 8.81
N GLU A 21 10.53 -6.45 8.64
CA GLU A 21 11.33 -7.56 8.14
C GLU A 21 10.93 -7.80 6.68
N ARG A 22 11.78 -7.39 5.73
CA ARG A 22 11.49 -7.38 4.28
C ARG A 22 11.58 -8.76 3.62
N ASN A 23 12.24 -9.71 4.23
CA ASN A 23 12.37 -11.08 3.71
C ASN A 23 11.20 -12.00 4.11
N LYS A 24 10.06 -11.45 4.53
CA LYS A 24 8.90 -12.20 5.00
C LYS A 24 7.72 -12.03 4.06
N THR A 25 6.90 -13.06 3.97
CA THR A 25 5.71 -13.13 3.12
C THR A 25 4.41 -12.78 3.86
N LEU A 26 4.53 -12.17 5.03
CA LEU A 26 3.44 -12.04 6.01
C LEU A 26 2.18 -11.38 5.45
N LEU A 27 2.31 -10.39 4.54
CA LEU A 27 1.14 -9.70 3.99
C LEU A 27 0.31 -10.60 3.08
N THR A 28 0.97 -11.44 2.27
CA THR A 28 0.28 -12.36 1.36
C THR A 28 -0.17 -13.63 2.07
N ASP A 29 0.59 -14.11 3.04
CA ASP A 29 0.21 -15.26 3.88
C ASP A 29 -1.05 -14.98 4.70
N HIS A 30 -1.23 -13.72 5.09
CA HIS A 30 -2.38 -13.22 5.86
C HIS A 30 -3.21 -12.21 5.07
N ILE A 31 -3.40 -12.44 3.77
CA ILE A 31 -4.07 -11.48 2.89
C ILE A 31 -5.49 -11.16 3.34
N ASP A 32 -6.22 -12.15 3.86
CA ASP A 32 -7.60 -11.96 4.32
C ASP A 32 -7.68 -11.15 5.61
N ASP A 33 -6.72 -11.33 6.52
CA ASP A 33 -6.56 -10.48 7.71
C ASP A 33 -6.29 -9.01 7.30
N LEU A 34 -5.44 -8.80 6.29
CA LEU A 34 -5.15 -7.47 5.76
C LEU A 34 -6.40 -6.86 5.11
N ARG A 35 -7.12 -7.61 4.27
CA ARG A 35 -8.38 -7.18 3.65
C ARG A 35 -9.42 -6.80 4.70
N ASN A 36 -9.54 -7.59 5.78
CA ASN A 36 -10.43 -7.30 6.90
C ASN A 36 -10.02 -6.02 7.64
N ALA A 37 -8.72 -5.80 7.86
CA ALA A 37 -8.23 -4.55 8.45
C ALA A 37 -8.61 -3.33 7.60
N PHE A 38 -8.41 -3.39 6.27
CA PHE A 38 -8.84 -2.33 5.36
C PHE A 38 -10.36 -2.12 5.39
N LYS A 39 -11.15 -3.21 5.36
CA LYS A 39 -12.62 -3.16 5.40
C LYS A 39 -13.12 -2.48 6.67
N ASN A 40 -12.61 -2.89 7.83
CA ASN A 40 -13.02 -2.36 9.14
C ASN A 40 -12.69 -0.88 9.29
N VAL A 41 -11.49 -0.47 8.87
CA VAL A 41 -11.09 0.94 8.95
C VAL A 41 -11.88 1.79 7.95
N LYS A 42 -12.07 1.32 6.71
CA LYS A 42 -12.85 2.05 5.71
C LYS A 42 -14.31 2.28 6.14
N ALA A 43 -14.89 1.37 6.92
CA ALA A 43 -16.26 1.51 7.44
C ALA A 43 -16.42 2.69 8.42
N THR A 44 -15.37 3.04 9.17
CA THR A 44 -15.40 4.12 10.17
C THR A 44 -14.64 5.37 9.74
N HIS A 45 -13.68 5.23 8.82
CA HIS A 45 -12.83 6.29 8.29
C HIS A 45 -12.84 6.21 6.75
N PRO A 46 -13.93 6.68 6.10
CA PRO A 46 -14.12 6.50 4.66
C PRO A 46 -12.96 7.03 3.83
N MET A 47 -12.59 6.30 2.79
CA MET A 47 -11.62 6.70 1.77
C MET A 47 -11.92 5.96 0.48
N ILE A 48 -11.58 6.56 -0.66
CA ILE A 48 -11.58 5.87 -1.94
C ILE A 48 -10.21 5.20 -2.10
N ILE A 49 -10.20 3.92 -2.43
CA ILE A 49 -8.97 3.20 -2.80
C ILE A 49 -8.92 3.16 -4.31
N ASP A 50 -8.23 4.13 -4.89
CA ASP A 50 -8.07 4.32 -6.33
C ASP A 50 -7.26 3.17 -6.94
N ALA A 51 -6.17 2.77 -6.29
CA ALA A 51 -5.46 1.54 -6.60
C ALA A 51 -4.75 0.98 -5.38
N ILE A 52 -4.49 -0.33 -5.38
CA ILE A 52 -3.68 -1.01 -4.38
C ILE A 52 -3.01 -2.24 -4.99
N VAL A 53 -1.78 -2.50 -4.59
CA VAL A 53 -1.06 -3.76 -4.79
C VAL A 53 -0.47 -4.19 -3.45
N VAL A 54 -0.64 -5.46 -3.11
CA VAL A 54 -0.04 -6.08 -1.93
C VAL A 54 1.01 -7.07 -2.42
N LEU A 55 2.26 -6.80 -2.05
CA LEU A 55 3.39 -7.70 -2.21
C LEU A 55 3.60 -8.46 -0.89
N PRO A 56 4.46 -9.50 -0.86
CA PRO A 56 4.63 -10.31 0.34
C PRO A 56 5.08 -9.52 1.59
N ASP A 57 5.89 -8.48 1.40
CA ASP A 57 6.53 -7.71 2.47
C ASP A 57 6.20 -6.20 2.47
N HIS A 58 5.52 -5.71 1.44
CA HIS A 58 5.10 -4.32 1.35
C HIS A 58 3.84 -4.17 0.50
N LEU A 59 3.27 -2.98 0.49
CA LEU A 59 2.16 -2.63 -0.37
C LEU A 59 2.29 -1.19 -0.85
N HIS A 60 1.66 -0.93 -1.98
CA HIS A 60 1.46 0.41 -2.50
C HIS A 60 -0.02 0.68 -2.67
N ALA A 61 -0.44 1.92 -2.42
CA ALA A 61 -1.83 2.32 -2.60
C ALA A 61 -1.96 3.77 -3.02
N ILE A 62 -2.96 4.06 -3.86
CA ILE A 62 -3.48 5.42 -4.06
C ILE A 62 -4.81 5.53 -3.34
N TRP A 63 -4.92 6.55 -2.48
CA TRP A 63 -6.19 6.90 -1.85
C TRP A 63 -6.60 8.32 -2.21
N THR A 64 -7.90 8.51 -2.43
CA THR A 64 -8.55 9.82 -2.43
C THR A 64 -9.38 9.96 -1.16
N LEU A 65 -9.12 11.02 -0.40
CA LEU A 65 -9.81 11.28 0.87
C LEU A 65 -11.13 12.05 0.65
N PRO A 66 -12.08 11.99 1.59
CA PRO A 66 -13.26 12.84 1.57
C PRO A 66 -12.89 14.34 1.54
N GLY A 67 -13.70 15.17 0.89
CA GLY A 67 -13.38 16.58 0.60
C GLY A 67 -12.98 17.45 1.80
N ASN A 68 -13.43 17.11 3.01
CA ASN A 68 -13.11 17.84 4.25
C ASN A 68 -12.07 17.14 5.13
N ASP A 69 -11.42 16.09 4.63
CA ASP A 69 -10.55 15.19 5.40
C ASP A 69 -9.17 15.10 4.75
N ALA A 70 -8.13 15.13 5.59
CA ALA A 70 -6.73 14.97 5.22
C ALA A 70 -6.01 13.89 6.06
N ASP A 71 -6.73 13.20 6.94
CA ASP A 71 -6.18 12.30 7.95
C ASP A 71 -5.98 10.88 7.41
N PHE A 72 -5.12 10.74 6.41
CA PHE A 72 -4.58 9.43 6.00
C PHE A 72 -3.73 8.79 7.11
N SER A 73 -3.22 9.61 8.05
CA SER A 73 -2.34 9.18 9.13
C SER A 73 -3.03 8.25 10.12
N THR A 74 -4.23 8.62 10.57
CA THR A 74 -5.06 7.79 11.45
C THR A 74 -5.50 6.52 10.74
N ARG A 75 -5.90 6.59 9.47
CA ARG A 75 -6.28 5.41 8.66
C ARG A 75 -5.15 4.39 8.60
N TRP A 76 -3.94 4.80 8.25
CA TRP A 76 -2.79 3.91 8.24
C TRP A 76 -2.44 3.36 9.63
N ARG A 77 -2.52 4.18 10.68
CA ARG A 77 -2.29 3.72 12.05
C ARG A 77 -3.27 2.60 12.44
N LEU A 78 -4.56 2.79 12.14
CA LEU A 78 -5.60 1.83 12.45
C LEU A 78 -5.46 0.54 11.63
N ILE A 79 -5.21 0.64 10.32
CA ILE A 79 -5.01 -0.53 9.44
C ILE A 79 -3.83 -1.37 9.95
N LYS A 80 -2.69 -0.72 10.22
CA LYS A 80 -1.50 -1.39 10.76
C LYS A 80 -1.78 -2.04 12.11
N SER A 81 -2.54 -1.38 12.97
CA SER A 81 -2.92 -1.91 14.29
C SER A 81 -3.82 -3.13 14.16
N CYS A 82 -4.90 -3.05 13.38
CA CYS A 82 -5.83 -4.15 13.15
C CYS A 82 -5.11 -5.37 12.58
N PHE A 83 -4.32 -5.20 11.52
CA PHE A 83 -3.54 -6.31 10.94
C PHE A 83 -2.54 -6.90 11.94
N SER A 84 -1.82 -6.05 12.69
CA SER A 84 -0.88 -6.56 13.68
C SER A 84 -1.58 -7.39 14.76
N GLN A 85 -2.81 -7.03 15.13
CA GLN A 85 -3.57 -7.75 16.16
C GLN A 85 -4.11 -9.11 15.67
N SER A 86 -4.39 -9.26 14.38
CA SER A 86 -4.93 -10.50 13.81
C SER A 86 -3.85 -11.54 13.48
N VAL A 87 -2.59 -11.14 13.33
CA VAL A 87 -1.49 -12.06 12.98
C VAL A 87 -0.69 -12.55 14.21
N PRO A 88 -0.13 -13.78 14.16
CA PRO A 88 0.70 -14.34 15.23
C PRO A 88 1.87 -13.44 15.65
N ARG A 89 2.25 -13.51 16.93
CA ARG A 89 3.39 -12.78 17.50
C ARG A 89 4.71 -13.50 17.25
N ILE A 90 5.10 -13.62 15.98
CA ILE A 90 6.34 -14.30 15.55
C ILE A 90 7.42 -13.33 15.05
N GLU A 91 7.15 -12.02 15.13
CA GLU A 91 8.08 -11.02 14.63
C GLU A 91 9.21 -10.71 15.61
N ARG A 92 10.36 -10.26 15.08
CA ARG A 92 11.46 -9.77 15.92
C ARG A 92 11.11 -8.40 16.48
N VAL A 93 11.17 -8.28 17.82
CA VAL A 93 10.91 -7.00 18.51
C VAL A 93 12.22 -6.46 19.08
N THR A 94 12.64 -5.26 18.63
CA THR A 94 13.82 -4.57 19.16
C THR A 94 13.56 -4.03 20.57
N SER A 95 14.61 -3.82 21.37
CA SER A 95 14.48 -3.27 22.73
C SER A 95 13.73 -1.93 22.77
N SER A 96 13.96 -1.06 21.78
CA SER A 96 13.23 0.21 21.61
C SER A 96 11.74 0.05 21.35
N ARG A 97 11.32 -1.03 20.68
CA ARG A 97 9.90 -1.33 20.45
C ARG A 97 9.28 -1.97 21.68
N LYS A 98 10.00 -2.90 22.29
CA LYS A 98 9.58 -3.60 23.51
C LYS A 98 9.28 -2.61 24.64
N SER A 99 10.14 -1.60 24.85
CA SER A 99 9.93 -0.56 25.87
C SER A 99 8.70 0.32 25.65
N LYS A 100 8.18 0.37 24.42
CA LYS A 100 6.99 1.14 24.04
C LYS A 100 5.75 0.26 23.84
N GLY A 101 5.84 -1.04 24.10
CA GLY A 101 4.77 -1.99 23.81
C GLY A 101 4.43 -2.11 22.30
N GLU A 102 5.34 -1.70 21.41
CA GLU A 102 5.13 -1.73 19.97
C GLU A 102 5.35 -3.15 19.41
N ARG A 103 4.50 -3.57 18.46
CA ARG A 103 4.72 -4.78 17.64
C ARG A 103 5.90 -4.56 16.69
N GLY A 104 6.57 -5.65 16.31
CA GLY A 104 7.70 -5.62 15.38
C GLY A 104 7.32 -5.67 13.89
N VAL A 105 6.02 -5.72 13.55
CA VAL A 105 5.52 -6.11 12.22
C VAL A 105 5.84 -5.08 11.14
N TRP A 106 5.47 -3.81 11.36
CA TRP A 106 5.56 -2.77 10.33
C TRP A 106 6.84 -1.94 10.46
N GLN A 107 7.39 -1.45 9.35
CA GLN A 107 8.33 -0.33 9.39
C GLN A 107 7.64 0.87 10.07
N ARG A 108 8.39 1.60 10.91
CA ARG A 108 7.87 2.83 11.52
C ARG A 108 7.62 3.87 10.42
N ARG A 109 6.49 4.58 10.52
CA ARG A 109 5.99 5.51 9.49
C ARG A 109 5.68 4.79 8.16
N PHE A 110 5.40 5.54 7.13
CA PHE A 110 5.19 5.12 5.75
C PHE A 110 5.68 6.27 4.89
N TRP A 111 5.89 6.01 3.61
CA TRP A 111 6.20 7.05 2.65
C TRP A 111 4.90 7.49 1.97
N GLU A 112 4.76 8.79 1.72
CA GLU A 112 3.62 9.34 0.99
C GLU A 112 4.04 10.41 -0.01
N HIS A 113 3.31 10.48 -1.12
CA HIS A 113 3.39 11.50 -2.16
C HIS A 113 1.99 11.99 -2.48
N GLN A 114 1.83 13.31 -2.52
CA GLN A 114 0.57 13.92 -2.94
C GLN A 114 0.54 14.00 -4.47
N ILE A 115 -0.45 13.35 -5.06
CA ILE A 115 -0.68 13.40 -6.50
C ILE A 115 -1.21 14.78 -6.87
N ARG A 116 -0.62 15.38 -7.91
CA ARG A 116 -0.85 16.79 -8.27
C ARG A 116 -1.68 17.01 -9.52
N ASP A 117 -1.65 16.06 -10.45
CA ASP A 117 -2.34 16.13 -11.74
C ASP A 117 -2.61 14.71 -12.29
N ASP A 118 -3.31 14.65 -13.42
CA ASP A 118 -3.75 13.39 -14.03
C ASP A 118 -2.58 12.54 -14.58
N ALA A 119 -1.49 13.18 -15.02
CA ALA A 119 -0.31 12.46 -15.52
C ALA A 119 0.43 11.78 -14.37
N ASP A 120 0.61 12.50 -13.26
CA ASP A 120 1.15 11.98 -12.01
C ASP A 120 0.27 10.85 -11.43
N TYR A 121 -1.05 11.02 -11.48
CA TYR A 121 -2.01 9.97 -11.09
C TYR A 121 -1.83 8.70 -11.94
N GLN A 122 -1.82 8.83 -13.26
CA GLN A 122 -1.71 7.69 -14.16
C GLN A 122 -0.36 6.97 -14.00
N ALA A 123 0.75 7.70 -13.90
CA ALA A 123 2.07 7.13 -13.67
C ALA A 123 2.12 6.29 -12.38
N HIS A 124 1.48 6.74 -11.31
CA HIS A 124 1.40 5.99 -10.06
C HIS A 124 0.44 4.79 -10.12
N MET A 125 -0.66 4.90 -10.86
CA MET A 125 -1.57 3.77 -11.12
C MET A 125 -0.81 2.65 -11.85
N ASP A 126 -0.10 3.02 -12.92
CA ASP A 126 0.75 2.11 -13.70
C ASP A 126 1.83 1.49 -12.81
N TYR A 127 2.52 2.31 -12.03
CA TYR A 127 3.53 1.82 -11.10
C TYR A 127 3.00 0.75 -10.14
N ILE A 128 1.84 1.00 -9.51
CA ILE A 128 1.20 0.04 -8.59
C ILE A 128 0.94 -1.29 -9.29
N TYR A 129 0.37 -1.26 -10.49
CA TYR A 129 -0.01 -2.50 -11.19
C TYR A 129 1.18 -3.25 -11.77
N TYR A 130 2.22 -2.54 -12.21
CA TYR A 130 3.44 -3.16 -12.71
C TYR A 130 4.34 -3.72 -11.59
N ASN A 131 4.17 -3.27 -10.35
CA ASN A 131 5.07 -3.60 -9.25
C ASN A 131 5.33 -5.12 -9.03
N PRO A 132 4.35 -6.03 -9.15
CA PRO A 132 4.60 -7.47 -9.04
C PRO A 132 5.54 -8.01 -10.13
N VAL A 133 5.48 -7.46 -11.35
CA VAL A 133 6.39 -7.81 -12.46
C VAL A 133 7.78 -7.24 -12.20
N LYS A 134 7.87 -5.97 -11.79
CA LYS A 134 9.13 -5.31 -11.39
C LYS A 134 9.90 -6.13 -10.35
N HIS A 135 9.20 -6.69 -9.35
CA HIS A 135 9.80 -7.52 -8.29
C HIS A 135 9.95 -9.00 -8.66
N GLY A 136 9.63 -9.39 -9.90
CA GLY A 136 9.85 -10.74 -10.42
C GLY A 136 8.90 -11.80 -9.88
N TYR A 137 7.79 -11.42 -9.25
CA TYR A 137 6.82 -12.39 -8.72
C TYR A 137 5.96 -13.04 -9.80
N VAL A 138 5.71 -12.33 -10.89
CA VAL A 138 4.92 -12.78 -12.05
C VAL A 138 5.52 -12.23 -13.33
N LYS A 139 5.21 -12.85 -14.47
CA LYS A 139 5.64 -12.33 -15.78
C LYS A 139 4.65 -11.33 -16.34
N ASN A 140 3.37 -11.52 -16.03
CA ASN A 140 2.30 -10.64 -16.50
C ASN A 140 1.53 -10.06 -15.32
N VAL A 141 1.16 -8.77 -15.40
CA VAL A 141 0.42 -8.06 -14.34
C VAL A 141 -0.86 -8.78 -13.94
N VAL A 142 -1.58 -9.34 -14.93
CA VAL A 142 -2.84 -10.08 -14.72
C VAL A 142 -2.66 -11.35 -13.89
N GLU A 143 -1.45 -11.89 -13.76
CA GLU A 143 -1.19 -13.10 -12.97
C GLU A 143 -1.17 -12.80 -11.46
N TRP A 144 -0.96 -11.55 -11.05
CA TRP A 144 -0.90 -11.21 -9.62
C TRP A 144 -2.30 -11.05 -9.02
N PRO A 145 -2.71 -11.87 -8.04
CA PRO A 145 -4.07 -11.86 -7.51
C PRO A 145 -4.30 -10.76 -6.47
N TYR A 146 -3.24 -10.21 -5.88
CA TYR A 146 -3.33 -9.33 -4.71
C TYR A 146 -3.22 -7.84 -5.10
N SER A 147 -4.01 -7.43 -6.08
CA SER A 147 -4.10 -6.03 -6.52
C SER A 147 -5.51 -5.64 -6.93
N SER A 148 -5.76 -4.34 -7.07
CA SER A 148 -6.99 -3.83 -7.69
C SER A 148 -6.96 -3.85 -9.22
N PHE A 149 -5.93 -4.41 -9.86
CA PHE A 149 -5.82 -4.47 -11.32
C PHE A 149 -7.03 -5.17 -11.94
N HIS A 150 -7.43 -6.32 -11.39
CA HIS A 150 -8.60 -7.10 -11.85
C HIS A 150 -9.90 -6.30 -11.83
N ARG A 151 -10.09 -5.47 -10.79
CA ARG A 151 -11.24 -4.56 -10.68
C ARG A 151 -11.23 -3.54 -11.82
N ASP A 152 -10.07 -3.01 -12.17
CA ASP A 152 -9.95 -1.95 -13.18
C ASP A 152 -9.91 -2.50 -14.61
N LEU A 153 -9.39 -3.71 -14.81
CA LEU A 153 -9.55 -4.52 -16.01
C LEU A 153 -11.04 -4.76 -16.31
N ASN A 154 -11.81 -5.20 -15.31
CA ASN A 154 -13.26 -5.43 -15.47
C ASN A 154 -14.06 -4.13 -15.75
N LYS A 155 -13.49 -2.97 -15.43
CA LYS A 155 -14.07 -1.66 -15.75
C LYS A 155 -13.58 -1.10 -17.09
N GLY A 156 -12.74 -1.84 -17.82
CA GLY A 156 -12.20 -1.41 -19.11
C GLY A 156 -11.12 -0.33 -19.02
N LYS A 157 -10.56 -0.06 -17.84
CA LYS A 157 -9.46 0.92 -17.67
C LYS A 157 -8.12 0.40 -18.16
N TYR A 158 -7.92 -0.92 -18.09
CA TYR A 158 -6.72 -1.62 -18.52
C TYR A 158 -7.11 -2.80 -19.42
N THR A 159 -6.15 -3.29 -20.21
CA THR A 159 -6.31 -4.52 -20.98
C THR A 159 -5.55 -5.67 -20.31
N LYS A 160 -5.93 -6.92 -20.60
CA LYS A 160 -5.26 -8.11 -20.06
C LYS A 160 -3.79 -8.26 -20.49
N PHE A 161 -3.36 -7.51 -21.50
CA PHE A 161 -2.01 -7.53 -22.06
C PHE A 161 -1.15 -6.36 -21.56
N TRP A 162 -1.72 -5.49 -20.72
CA TRP A 162 -1.02 -4.33 -20.20
C TRP A 162 0.15 -4.77 -19.29
N GLY A 163 1.31 -4.12 -19.48
CA GLY A 163 2.52 -4.33 -18.66
C GLY A 163 3.37 -5.55 -19.02
N GLY A 164 3.09 -6.27 -20.12
CA GLY A 164 3.90 -7.43 -20.55
C GLY A 164 5.29 -7.09 -21.11
N ASP A 165 5.47 -5.89 -21.65
CA ASP A 165 6.72 -5.45 -22.34
C ASP A 165 7.23 -4.08 -21.85
N THR A 166 6.75 -3.58 -20.70
CA THR A 166 6.98 -2.20 -20.27
C THR A 166 7.85 -2.14 -19.02
N GLU A 167 9.13 -1.75 -19.15
CA GLU A 167 9.93 -1.40 -17.97
C GLU A 167 9.55 0.00 -17.46
N ILE A 168 9.04 0.07 -16.23
CA ILE A 168 8.72 1.34 -15.54
C ILE A 168 9.77 1.59 -14.45
N GLU A 169 10.68 2.52 -14.68
CA GLU A 169 11.57 3.04 -13.64
C GLU A 169 10.83 4.12 -12.83
N PHE A 170 10.65 3.87 -11.53
CA PHE A 170 9.96 4.80 -10.64
C PHE A 170 10.47 4.68 -9.20
N ARG A 171 10.78 5.81 -8.56
CA ARG A 171 11.26 5.88 -7.17
C ARG A 171 10.09 6.14 -6.22
N ALA A 172 9.61 5.09 -5.56
CA ALA A 172 8.41 5.09 -4.72
C ALA A 172 8.67 4.63 -3.29
N GLY A 173 9.67 5.17 -2.60
CA GLY A 173 9.91 4.85 -1.18
C GLY A 173 10.24 3.39 -0.85
N GLU A 174 10.43 2.55 -1.87
CA GLU A 174 11.13 1.27 -1.80
C GLU A 174 12.61 1.58 -1.49
N LEU A 175 13.19 0.86 -0.53
CA LEU A 175 14.63 0.87 -0.32
C LEU A 175 15.18 -0.22 -1.25
N GLU A 176 16.10 0.14 -2.14
CA GLU A 176 16.93 -0.80 -2.90
C GLU A 176 17.67 -1.78 -1.98
#